data_AF-A0A382UJG3-F1
#
_entry.id   AF-A0A382UJG3-F1
#
_cell.length_a   1.000
_cell.length_b   1.000
_cell.length_c   1.000
_cell.angle_alpha   90.00
_cell.angle_beta   90.00
_cell.angle_gamma   90.00
#
_symmetry.space_group_name_H-M   'P 1'
#
loop_
_entity.id
_entity.type
_entity.pdbx_description
1 polymer ?
#
loop_
_entity_poly.entity_id
_entity_poly.type
_entity_poly.pdbx_seq_one_letter_code
_entity_poly.pdbx_strand_id
1 'polypeptide(L)' 'MLILGISCFFHDASAVLLDDGKLLCAAEEERFTRIKHDYDFPTNAI' A
#
# COMPACT_ATOMS: atom_id res chain seq x y z
N MET A 1 -13.59 6.51 -11.36
CA MET A 1 -13.49 7.12 -10.01
C MET A 1 -12.28 6.55 -9.33
N LEU A 2 -11.32 7.39 -8.95
CA LEU A 2 -10.07 6.95 -8.34
C LEU A 2 -10.21 6.79 -6.82
N ILE A 3 -9.77 5.64 -6.30
CA ILE A 3 -9.77 5.32 -4.87
C ILE A 3 -8.36 4.88 -4.48
N LEU A 4 -7.76 5.56 -3.50
CA LEU A 4 -6.54 5.12 -2.84
C LEU A 4 -6.92 4.26 -1.63
N GLY A 5 -6.60 2.96 -1.68
CA GLY A 5 -6.74 2.04 -0.56
C GLY A 5 -5.44 1.95 0.23
N ILE A 6 -5.53 1.95 1.55
CA ILE A 6 -4.39 1.89 2.47
C ILE A 6 -4.63 0.77 3.48
N SER A 7 -3.60 -0.06 3.71
CA SER A 7 -3.54 -1.04 4.79
C SER A 7 -2.29 -0.76 5.62
N CYS A 8 -2.41 -0.59 6.94
CA CYS A 8 -1.30 -0.34 7.86
C CYS A 8 -1.68 -0.62 9.33
N PHE A 9 -0.70 -0.58 10.23
CA PHE A 9 -0.81 -0.73 11.69
C PHE A 9 -1.22 -2.11 12.23
N PHE A 10 -1.12 -3.17 11.42
CA PHE A 10 -1.40 -4.54 11.89
C PHE A 10 -0.64 -5.61 11.10
N HIS A 11 -0.71 -5.55 9.78
CA HIS A 11 0.05 -6.38 8.85
C HIS A 11 1.04 -5.52 8.05
N ASP A 12 1.68 -6.11 7.04
CA ASP A 12 2.47 -5.40 6.04
C ASP A 12 1.70 -4.19 5.50
N ALA A 13 2.34 -3.03 5.59
CA ALA A 13 1.81 -1.79 5.09
C ALA A 13 1.81 -1.80 3.57
N SER A 14 0.72 -1.34 2.98
CA SER A 14 0.54 -1.34 1.53
C SER A 14 -0.45 -0.27 1.07
N ALA A 15 -0.32 0.10 -0.20
CA ALA A 15 -1.23 1.01 -0.88
C ALA A 15 -1.67 0.44 -2.23
N VAL A 16 -2.93 0.74 -2.61
CA VAL A 16 -3.52 0.33 -3.89
C VAL A 16 -4.26 1.50 -4.54
N LEU A 17 -4.20 1.59 -5.87
CA LEU A 17 -5.02 2.52 -6.65
C LEU A 17 -6.06 1.74 -7.44
N LEU A 18 -7.33 2.08 -7.25
CA LEU A 18 -8.44 1.54 -8.01
C LEU A 18 -9.05 2.61 -8.90
N ASP A 19 -9.50 2.22 -10.10
CA ASP A 19 -10.38 3.03 -10.96
C ASP A 19 -11.67 2.26 -11.28
N ASP A 20 -12.80 2.78 -10.79
CA ASP A 20 -14.13 2.16 -10.99
C ASP A 20 -14.16 0.66 -10.64
N GLY A 21 -13.55 0.32 -9.50
CA GLY A 21 -13.49 -1.05 -8.98
C GLY A 21 -12.43 -1.93 -9.65
N LYS A 22 -11.66 -1.41 -10.62
CA LYS A 22 -10.54 -2.12 -11.25
C LYS A 22 -9.22 -1.74 -10.60
N LEU A 23 -8.37 -2.72 -10.33
CA LEU A 23 -7.03 -2.49 -9.82
C LEU A 23 -6.12 -1.89 -10.90
N LEU A 24 -5.56 -0.72 -10.64
CA LEU A 24 -4.53 -0.10 -11.49
C LEU A 24 -3.12 -0.45 -11.01
N CYS A 25 -2.85 -0.28 -9.72
CA CYS A 25 -1.57 -0.63 -9.11
C CYS A 25 -1.72 -1.02 -7.64
N ALA A 26 -0.74 -1.77 -7.15
CA ALA A 26 -0.60 -2.19 -5.76
C ALA A 26 0.89 -2.24 -5.39
N ALA A 27 1.24 -1.76 -4.21
CA ALA A 27 2.60 -1.79 -3.71
C ALA A 27 2.64 -2.03 -2.18
N GLU A 28 3.62 -2.82 -1.75
CA GLU A 28 3.93 -3.08 -0.33
C GLU A 28 5.10 -2.21 0.12
N GLU A 29 5.00 -1.61 1.31
CA GLU A 29 6.01 -0.71 1.88
C GLU A 29 7.37 -1.40 2.06
N GLU A 30 7.36 -2.67 2.48
CA GLU A 30 8.56 -3.50 2.65
C GLU A 30 9.45 -3.55 1.39
N ARG A 31 8.87 -3.42 0.19
CA ARG A 31 9.64 -3.43 -1.08
C ARG A 31 10.54 -2.20 -1.21
N PHE A 32 10.17 -1.10 -0.57
CA PHE A 32 10.92 0.15 -0.58
C PHE A 32 11.82 0.27 0.64
N THR A 33 11.29 -0.01 1.84
CA THR A 33 12.02 0.15 3.10
C THR A 33 12.99 -0.98 3.38
N ARG A 34 12.75 -2.17 2.79
CA ARG A 34 13.47 -3.43 3.08
C ARG A 34 13.40 -3.84 4.54
N ILE A 35 12.41 -3.35 5.28
CA ILE A 35 12.08 -3.77 6.63
C ILE A 35 11.03 -4.85 6.53
N LYS A 36 11.33 -6.03 7.07
CA LYS A 36 10.40 -7.15 7.00
C LYS A 36 9.18 -6.91 7.89
N HIS A 37 7.98 -7.09 7.35
CA HIS A 37 6.72 -6.78 7.99
C HIS A 37 6.62 -5.34 8.45
N ASP A 38 7.08 -4.41 7.60
CA ASP A 38 6.91 -2.98 7.84
C ASP A 38 5.41 -2.65 7.93
N TYR A 39 4.95 -2.34 9.13
CA TYR A 39 3.53 -2.10 9.44
C TYR A 39 3.22 -0.62 9.66
N ASP A 40 4.21 0.26 9.50
CA ASP A 40 4.03 1.70 9.65
C ASP A 40 3.17 2.29 8.52
N PHE A 41 2.99 3.60 8.51
CA PHE A 41 2.25 4.24 7.43
C PHE A 41 3.01 4.09 6.09
N PRO A 42 2.36 3.62 4.99
CA PRO A 42 3.02 3.24 3.74
C PRO A 42 3.45 4.46 2.94
N THR A 43 4.46 5.17 3.43
CA THR A 43 4.88 6.48 2.91
C THR A 43 5.54 6.33 1.54
N ASN A 44 6.25 5.22 1.30
CA ASN A 44 6.94 4.98 0.04
C ASN A 44 6.04 4.30 -1.00
N ALA A 45 4.98 3.61 -0.58
CA ALA A 45 4.07 2.90 -1.48
C ALA A 45 2.91 3.76 -2.04
N ILE A 46 2.73 5.01 -1.59
CA ILE A 46 1.69 5.96 -2.05
C ILE A 46 2.16 6.85 -3.21
#